data_AF-A0A1B7MSH6-F1
#
_entry.id   AF-A0A1B7MSH6-F1
#
_cell.length_a   1.000
_cell.length_b   1.000
_cell.length_c   1.000
_cell.angle_alpha   90.00
_cell.angle_beta   90.00
_cell.angle_gamma   90.00
#
_symmetry.space_group_name_H-M   'P 1'
#
loop_
_entity.id
_entity.type
_entity.pdbx_description
1 polymer ?
#
loop_
_entity_poly.entity_id
_entity_poly.type
_entity_poly.pdbx_seq_one_letter_code
_entity_poly.pdbx_strand_id
1 'polypeptide(L)'
;MFPSVPVLASAVAKISTPFRRSQLGLFHGKLKQYGNNVPHSKHKTRRTWLPNVQSKRLKSDALGHEVKVKLTTRALKTIKKHGSIDNYLLQTKPELLGLEGMRLRILVREKLDIKRAEDEAAAAAQAEEEAKIQLEQEEKEAKRRRKTVAGRAWKLREARQSIVGGIFGSSGSSTSQPTAS
;
A
#
# COMPACT_ATOMS: atom_id res chain seq x y z
N MET A 1 21.40 17.81 26.29
CA MET A 1 21.66 16.42 26.75
C MET A 1 22.58 15.76 25.74
N PHE A 2 23.88 15.67 26.02
CA PHE A 2 24.84 15.11 25.06
C PHE A 2 24.67 13.58 24.98
N PRO A 3 24.61 12.99 23.78
CA PRO A 3 24.45 11.55 23.63
C PRO A 3 25.63 10.82 24.30
N SER A 4 25.33 9.75 25.02
CA SER A 4 26.33 8.99 25.75
C SER A 4 27.42 8.43 24.82
N VAL A 5 28.65 8.38 25.32
CA VAL A 5 29.87 7.89 24.65
C VAL A 5 29.70 6.61 23.78
N PRO A 6 28.92 5.57 24.17
CA PRO A 6 28.72 4.39 23.31
C PRO A 6 28.02 4.69 21.98
N VAL A 7 27.12 5.68 21.93
CA VAL A 7 26.43 6.07 20.70
C VAL A 7 27.42 6.72 19.73
N LEU A 8 28.28 7.60 20.24
CA LEU A 8 29.34 8.26 19.47
C LEU A 8 30.39 7.27 18.96
N ALA A 9 30.83 6.30 19.79
CA ALA A 9 31.77 5.27 19.36
C ALA A 9 31.23 4.41 18.20
N SER A 10 29.94 4.05 18.26
CA SER A 10 29.27 3.29 17.19
C SER A 10 29.10 4.09 15.89
N ALA A 11 28.96 5.42 15.98
CA ALA A 11 28.82 6.30 14.82
C ALA A 11 30.18 6.60 14.17
N VAL A 12 31.23 6.79 14.97
CA VAL A 12 32.61 7.04 14.49
C VAL A 12 33.18 5.81 13.76
N ALA A 13 32.95 4.60 14.28
CA ALA A 13 33.39 3.36 13.62
C ALA A 13 32.75 3.14 12.22
N LYS A 14 31.57 3.74 11.96
CA LYS A 14 30.87 3.69 10.66
C LYS A 14 31.46 4.67 9.64
N ILE A 15 32.08 5.75 10.10
CA ILE A 15 32.68 6.79 9.25
C ILE A 15 34.09 6.37 8.78
N SER A 16 34.82 5.57 9.56
CA SER A 16 36.20 5.16 9.26
C SER A 16 36.33 3.74 8.70
N THR A 17 35.43 3.29 7.83
CA THR A 17 35.69 2.01 7.14
C THR A 17 36.89 2.17 6.20
N PRO A 18 37.89 1.27 6.22
CA PRO A 18 39.14 1.41 5.44
C PRO A 18 38.92 1.39 3.91
N PHE A 19 37.71 1.11 3.44
CA PHE A 19 37.34 1.08 2.03
C PHE A 19 36.18 2.02 1.71
N ARG A 20 36.46 3.32 1.58
CA ARG A 20 35.44 4.37 1.30
C ARG A 20 34.52 4.06 0.11
N ARG A 21 35.03 3.34 -0.89
CA ARG A 21 34.25 2.92 -2.07
C ARG A 21 33.06 2.02 -1.71
N SER A 22 33.11 1.21 -0.64
CA SER A 22 31.96 0.38 -0.25
C SER A 22 30.80 1.18 0.30
N GLN A 23 31.02 2.42 0.75
CA GLN A 23 29.96 3.30 1.25
C GLN A 23 29.12 3.91 0.13
N LEU A 24 29.69 4.04 -1.07
CA LEU A 24 29.07 4.68 -2.24
C LEU A 24 28.22 3.71 -3.09
N GLY A 25 27.92 2.52 -2.60
CA GLY A 25 27.13 1.53 -3.33
C GLY A 25 26.71 0.35 -2.45
N LEU A 26 26.12 -0.68 -3.04
CA LEU A 26 25.65 -1.85 -2.28
C LEU A 26 26.71 -2.97 -2.33
N PHE A 27 27.49 -3.04 -1.26
CA PHE A 27 28.58 -4.02 -1.13
C PHE A 27 28.22 -5.23 -0.26
N HIS A 28 27.10 -5.18 0.46
CA HIS A 28 26.63 -6.28 1.30
C HIS A 28 27.73 -6.76 2.28
N GLY A 29 28.39 -5.80 2.93
CA GLY A 29 29.51 -6.03 3.86
C GLY A 29 30.82 -6.51 3.23
N LYS A 30 30.94 -6.61 1.90
CA LYS A 30 32.20 -6.99 1.25
C LYS A 30 33.20 -5.83 1.25
N LEU A 31 34.39 -6.09 1.76
CA LEU A 31 35.50 -5.13 1.85
C LEU A 31 36.71 -5.60 1.04
N LYS A 32 37.66 -4.69 0.82
CA LYS A 32 38.97 -5.00 0.24
C LYS A 32 39.78 -5.83 1.23
N GLN A 33 40.33 -6.96 0.78
CA GLN A 33 41.20 -7.79 1.59
C GLN A 33 42.67 -7.51 1.25
N TYR A 34 43.53 -7.50 2.26
CA TYR A 34 44.97 -7.33 2.13
C TYR A 34 45.68 -8.62 2.52
N GLY A 35 46.79 -8.94 1.86
CA GLY A 35 47.60 -10.11 2.20
C GLY A 35 48.79 -10.26 1.28
N ASN A 36 49.26 -11.49 1.11
CA ASN A 36 50.48 -11.76 0.36
C ASN A 36 50.24 -12.79 -0.74
N ASN A 37 51.02 -12.72 -1.82
CA ASN A 37 51.28 -13.87 -2.67
C ASN A 37 52.37 -14.72 -2.00
N VAL A 38 52.19 -16.04 -1.99
CA VAL A 38 53.13 -16.98 -1.35
C VAL A 38 53.59 -17.97 -2.42
N PRO A 39 54.79 -17.76 -3.01
CA PRO A 39 55.38 -18.72 -3.93
C PRO A 39 55.98 -19.91 -3.18
N HIS A 40 56.39 -20.96 -3.92
CA HIS A 40 57.04 -22.14 -3.35
C HIS A 40 58.33 -21.79 -2.59
N SER A 41 59.07 -20.78 -3.04
CA SER A 41 60.26 -20.24 -2.36
C SER A 41 59.97 -19.47 -1.05
N LYS A 42 58.69 -19.30 -0.69
CA LYS A 42 58.20 -18.60 0.52
C LYS A 42 58.61 -17.12 0.62
N HIS A 43 59.19 -16.52 -0.41
CA HIS A 43 59.40 -15.08 -0.50
C HIS A 43 58.08 -14.35 -0.78
N LYS A 44 57.47 -13.83 0.29
CA LYS A 44 56.12 -13.24 0.26
C LYS A 44 56.13 -11.85 -0.38
N THR A 45 55.22 -11.60 -1.33
CA THR A 45 54.99 -10.27 -1.91
C THR A 45 53.60 -9.74 -1.56
N ARG A 46 53.44 -8.43 -1.32
CA ARG A 46 52.15 -7.84 -0.93
C ARG A 46 51.17 -7.86 -2.10
N ARG A 47 49.91 -8.21 -1.84
CA ARG A 47 48.81 -8.10 -2.81
C ARG A 47 47.49 -7.73 -2.17
N THR A 48 46.53 -7.33 -2.99
CA THR A 48 45.19 -6.96 -2.53
C THR A 48 44.11 -7.62 -3.37
N TRP A 49 43.03 -8.04 -2.73
CA TRP A 49 41.85 -8.61 -3.39
C TRP A 49 40.68 -7.64 -3.32
N LEU A 50 40.15 -7.31 -4.49
CA LEU A 50 38.97 -6.46 -4.62
C LEU A 50 37.72 -7.33 -4.83
N PRO A 51 36.57 -6.93 -4.28
CA PRO A 51 35.31 -7.57 -4.61
C PRO A 51 34.95 -7.30 -6.09
N ASN A 52 34.23 -8.23 -6.70
CA ASN A 52 33.69 -8.04 -8.05
C ASN A 52 32.52 -7.03 -8.01
N VAL A 53 32.77 -5.82 -8.51
CA VAL A 53 31.82 -4.70 -8.51
C VAL A 53 31.34 -4.41 -9.92
N GLN A 54 30.02 -4.30 -10.09
CA GLN A 54 29.34 -4.07 -11.35
C GLN A 54 28.45 -2.83 -11.22
N SER A 55 28.47 -1.95 -12.22
CA SER A 55 27.58 -0.78 -12.29
C SER A 55 26.29 -1.19 -13.01
N LYS A 56 25.15 -1.18 -12.33
CA LYS A 56 23.85 -1.54 -12.93
C LYS A 56 22.76 -0.55 -12.56
N ARG A 57 21.74 -0.48 -13.42
CA ARG A 57 20.47 0.19 -13.15
C ARG A 57 19.47 -0.85 -12.68
N LEU A 58 18.81 -0.59 -11.56
CA LEU A 58 17.77 -1.45 -11.01
C LEU A 58 16.48 -0.62 -10.87
N LYS A 59 15.36 -1.17 -11.34
CA LYS A 59 14.04 -0.56 -11.18
C LYS A 59 13.62 -0.64 -9.71
N SER A 60 13.15 0.48 -9.17
CA SER A 60 12.54 0.58 -7.84
C SER A 60 11.07 0.93 -8.04
N ASP A 61 10.19 0.15 -7.42
CA ASP A 61 8.74 0.31 -7.54
C ASP A 61 8.28 1.44 -6.63
N ALA A 62 8.88 1.58 -5.44
CA ALA A 62 8.57 2.64 -4.50
C ALA A 62 9.01 4.03 -4.99
N LEU A 63 10.14 4.11 -5.71
CA LEU A 63 10.67 5.38 -6.23
C LEU A 63 10.15 5.73 -7.63
N GLY A 64 9.56 4.77 -8.36
CA GLY A 64 9.04 4.95 -9.70
C GLY A 64 10.09 5.18 -10.80
N HIS A 65 11.39 5.00 -10.49
CA HIS A 65 12.48 5.19 -11.46
C HIS A 65 13.62 4.19 -11.25
N GLU A 66 14.54 4.16 -12.22
CA GLU A 66 15.72 3.31 -12.17
C GLU A 66 16.85 3.93 -11.35
N VAL A 67 17.33 3.21 -10.34
CA VAL A 67 18.46 3.61 -9.51
C VAL A 67 19.75 3.03 -10.09
N LYS A 68 20.70 3.90 -10.45
CA LYS A 68 22.04 3.50 -10.90
C LYS A 68 22.98 3.36 -9.71
N VAL A 69 23.41 2.15 -9.39
CA VAL A 69 24.28 1.88 -8.23
C VAL A 69 25.43 0.93 -8.58
N LYS A 70 26.55 1.08 -7.87
CA LYS A 70 27.65 0.10 -7.89
C LYS A 70 27.32 -1.04 -6.95
N LEU A 71 27.29 -2.26 -7.46
CA LEU A 71 26.83 -3.45 -6.76
C LEU A 71 27.90 -4.52 -6.78
N THR A 72 28.08 -5.21 -5.66
CA THR A 72 28.84 -6.47 -5.69
C THR A 72 28.01 -7.61 -6.26
N THR A 73 28.65 -8.64 -6.80
CA THR A 73 27.94 -9.85 -7.26
C THR A 73 27.14 -10.53 -6.14
N ARG A 74 27.62 -10.46 -4.88
CA ARG A 74 26.88 -10.93 -3.71
C ARG A 74 25.60 -10.12 -3.50
N ALA A 75 25.69 -8.79 -3.52
CA ALA A 75 24.52 -7.92 -3.39
C ALA A 75 23.51 -8.16 -4.53
N LEU A 76 23.99 -8.34 -5.76
CA LEU A 76 23.13 -8.69 -6.90
C LEU A 76 22.39 -10.02 -6.69
N LYS A 77 23.08 -11.05 -6.18
CA LYS A 77 22.46 -12.35 -5.89
C LYS A 77 21.39 -12.22 -4.80
N THR A 78 21.64 -11.43 -3.76
CA THR A 78 20.65 -11.21 -2.69
C THR A 78 19.46 -10.39 -3.17
N ILE A 79 19.66 -9.33 -3.96
CA ILE A 79 18.55 -8.55 -4.54
C ILE A 79 17.63 -9.46 -5.34
N LYS A 80 18.18 -10.34 -6.18
CA LYS A 80 17.39 -11.35 -6.91
C LYS A 80 16.62 -12.30 -5.98
N LYS A 81 17.21 -12.69 -4.85
CA LYS A 81 16.54 -13.54 -3.84
C LYS A 81 15.35 -12.83 -3.19
N HIS A 82 15.44 -11.52 -2.97
CA HIS A 82 14.37 -10.70 -2.40
C HIS A 82 13.33 -10.24 -3.45
N GLY A 83 13.58 -10.51 -4.73
CA GLY A 83 12.72 -10.12 -5.86
C GLY A 83 12.94 -8.69 -6.34
N SER A 84 13.04 -7.71 -5.44
CA SER A 84 13.19 -6.29 -5.77
C SER A 84 14.33 -5.61 -4.99
N ILE A 85 14.75 -4.43 -5.47
CA ILE A 85 15.72 -3.61 -4.75
C ILE A 85 15.12 -3.05 -3.45
N ASP A 86 13.84 -2.69 -3.46
CA ASP A 86 13.16 -2.10 -2.31
C ASP A 86 13.05 -3.11 -1.15
N ASN A 87 12.66 -4.35 -1.45
CA ASN A 87 12.63 -5.43 -0.47
C ASN A 87 14.02 -5.71 0.11
N TYR A 88 15.06 -5.68 -0.73
CA TYR A 88 16.43 -5.81 -0.28
C TYR A 88 16.81 -4.69 0.72
N LEU A 89 16.49 -3.44 0.41
CA LEU A 89 16.81 -2.30 1.29
C LEU A 89 16.07 -2.38 2.64
N LEU A 90 14.82 -2.83 2.64
CA LEU A 90 14.00 -2.93 3.85
C LEU A 90 14.39 -4.11 4.74
N GLN A 91 14.69 -5.28 4.14
CA GLN A 91 14.94 -6.51 4.90
C GLN A 91 16.41 -6.66 5.33
N THR A 92 17.35 -5.99 4.66
CA THR A 92 18.76 -6.14 5.00
C THR A 92 19.18 -5.33 6.23
N LYS A 93 20.15 -5.89 6.96
CA LYS A 93 20.74 -5.25 8.13
C LYS A 93 21.43 -3.93 7.73
N PRO A 94 21.30 -2.86 8.54
CA PRO A 94 21.88 -1.54 8.22
C PRO A 94 23.41 -1.57 8.07
N GLU A 95 24.08 -2.46 8.77
CA GLU A 95 25.54 -2.64 8.71
C GLU A 95 26.05 -3.07 7.32
N LEU A 96 25.22 -3.74 6.53
CA LEU A 96 25.60 -4.28 5.22
C LEU A 96 25.34 -3.31 4.06
N LEU A 97 24.51 -2.28 4.28
CA LEU A 97 23.99 -1.37 3.26
C LEU A 97 24.94 -0.23 2.91
N GLY A 98 25.80 0.19 3.85
CA GLY A 98 26.64 1.38 3.69
C GLY A 98 25.83 2.68 3.62
N LEU A 99 26.50 3.81 3.35
CA LEU A 99 25.85 5.13 3.31
C LEU A 99 24.80 5.25 2.21
N GLU A 100 25.13 4.90 0.96
CA GLU A 100 24.19 4.99 -0.16
C GLU A 100 23.00 4.03 0.00
N GLY A 101 23.24 2.81 0.49
CA GLY A 101 22.14 1.89 0.78
C GLY A 101 21.21 2.40 1.88
N MET A 102 21.76 3.03 2.92
CA MET A 102 20.97 3.66 3.97
C MET A 102 20.18 4.87 3.47
N ARG A 103 20.80 5.71 2.63
CA ARG A 103 20.13 6.83 1.97
C ARG A 103 18.92 6.35 1.15
N LEU A 104 19.12 5.35 0.29
CA LEU A 104 18.04 4.77 -0.52
C LEU A 104 16.94 4.17 0.35
N ARG A 105 17.30 3.51 1.46
CA ARG A 105 16.32 2.93 2.38
C ARG A 105 15.42 3.98 3.02
N ILE A 106 15.97 5.14 3.38
CA ILE A 106 15.18 6.26 3.93
C ILE A 106 14.21 6.78 2.88
N LEU A 107 14.70 7.04 1.66
CA LEU A 107 13.86 7.52 0.55
C LEU A 107 12.72 6.55 0.23
N VAL A 108 13.00 5.24 0.19
CA VAL A 108 11.98 4.21 -0.02
C VAL A 108 10.96 4.21 1.11
N ARG A 109 11.39 4.33 2.37
CA ARG A 109 10.47 4.35 3.52
C ARG A 109 9.55 5.57 3.47
N GLU A 110 10.09 6.76 3.25
CA GLU A 110 9.31 7.99 3.10
C GLU A 110 8.27 7.87 1.98
N LYS A 111 8.66 7.32 0.83
CA LYS A 111 7.72 7.11 -0.29
C LYS A 111 6.65 6.07 0.00
N LEU A 112 6.99 4.99 0.72
CA LEU A 112 6.01 4.00 1.13
C LEU A 112 5.03 4.56 2.16
N ASP A 113 5.49 5.40 3.09
CA ASP A 113 4.62 6.01 4.10
C ASP A 113 3.67 7.04 3.47
N ILE A 114 4.15 7.84 2.50
CA ILE A 114 3.30 8.71 1.68
C ILE A 114 2.26 7.88 0.93
N LYS A 115 2.69 6.81 0.25
CA LYS A 115 1.78 5.96 -0.52
C LYS A 115 0.73 5.31 0.38
N ARG A 116 1.10 4.83 1.57
CA ARG A 116 0.15 4.28 2.55
C ARG A 116 -0.87 5.33 3.00
N ALA A 117 -0.43 6.56 3.27
CA ALA A 117 -1.35 7.64 3.64
C ALA A 117 -2.32 7.98 2.50
N GLU A 118 -1.85 7.96 1.24
CA GLU A 118 -2.69 8.11 0.05
C GLU A 118 -3.70 6.95 -0.07
N ASP A 119 -3.25 5.71 0.10
CA ASP A 119 -4.09 4.51 0.05
C ASP A 119 -5.14 4.50 1.19
N GLU A 120 -4.77 4.93 2.40
CA GLU A 120 -5.67 5.07 3.56
C GLU A 120 -6.72 6.17 3.33
N ALA A 121 -6.31 7.33 2.79
CA ALA A 121 -7.24 8.40 2.44
C ALA A 121 -8.22 7.98 1.33
N ALA A 122 -7.74 7.23 0.33
CA ALA A 122 -8.57 6.69 -0.73
C ALA A 122 -9.57 5.65 -0.19
N ALA A 123 -9.14 4.76 0.71
CA ALA A 123 -10.00 3.77 1.33
C ALA A 123 -11.08 4.43 2.23
N ALA A 124 -10.73 5.48 2.97
CA ALA A 124 -11.70 6.24 3.76
C ALA A 124 -12.76 6.93 2.89
N ALA A 125 -12.35 7.55 1.77
CA ALA A 125 -13.26 8.15 0.81
C ALA A 125 -14.20 7.12 0.17
N GLN A 126 -13.67 5.96 -0.21
CA GLN A 126 -14.47 4.85 -0.74
C GLN A 126 -15.49 4.34 0.29
N ALA A 127 -15.10 4.19 1.55
CA ALA A 127 -16.01 3.78 2.62
C ALA A 127 -17.14 4.79 2.86
N GLU A 128 -16.86 6.09 2.77
CA GLU A 128 -17.89 7.14 2.87
C GLU A 128 -18.87 7.10 1.69
N GLU A 129 -18.37 6.89 0.47
CA GLU A 129 -19.21 6.74 -0.72
C GLU A 129 -20.09 5.48 -0.63
N GLU A 130 -19.51 4.35 -0.23
CA GLU A 130 -20.24 3.10 -0.02
C GLU A 130 -21.32 3.24 1.05
N ALA A 131 -21.04 3.93 2.17
CA ALA A 131 -22.02 4.19 3.22
C ALA A 131 -23.19 5.07 2.73
N LYS A 132 -22.91 6.11 1.93
CA LYS A 132 -23.96 6.94 1.32
C LYS A 132 -24.84 6.13 0.38
N ILE A 133 -24.24 5.26 -0.44
CA ILE A 133 -24.96 4.38 -1.35
C ILE A 133 -25.86 3.41 -0.57
N GLN A 134 -25.36 2.83 0.52
CA GLN A 134 -26.14 1.93 1.38
C GLN A 134 -27.34 2.64 2.01
N LEU A 135 -27.14 3.83 2.60
CA LEU A 135 -28.24 4.62 3.18
C LEU A 135 -29.30 4.96 2.13
N GLU A 136 -28.88 5.35 0.92
CA GLU A 136 -29.82 5.64 -0.16
C GLU A 136 -30.60 4.39 -0.62
N GLN A 137 -29.94 3.24 -0.67
CA GLN A 137 -30.58 1.95 -0.96
C GLN A 137 -31.60 1.57 0.13
N GLU A 138 -31.22 1.71 1.40
CA GLU A 138 -32.09 1.46 2.56
C GLU A 138 -33.31 2.39 2.56
N GLU A 139 -33.14 3.68 2.26
CA GLU A 139 -34.25 4.62 2.11
C GLU A 139 -35.18 4.26 0.96
N LYS A 140 -34.62 3.89 -0.20
CA LYS A 140 -35.38 3.44 -1.37
C LYS A 140 -36.17 2.18 -1.02
N GLU A 141 -35.57 1.22 -0.32
CA GLU A 141 -36.25 0.03 0.19
C GLU A 141 -37.34 0.37 1.20
N ALA A 142 -37.07 1.25 2.18
CA ALA A 142 -38.04 1.67 3.18
C ALA A 142 -39.25 2.38 2.53
N LYS A 143 -39.02 3.24 1.53
CA LYS A 143 -40.09 3.86 0.72
C LYS A 143 -40.90 2.81 -0.04
N ARG A 144 -40.25 1.81 -0.65
CA ARG A 144 -40.92 0.66 -1.31
C ARG A 144 -41.76 -0.15 -0.31
N ARG A 145 -41.22 -0.45 0.88
CA ARG A 145 -41.92 -1.15 1.98
C ARG A 145 -43.13 -0.34 2.49
N ARG A 146 -42.98 0.96 2.72
CA ARG A 146 -44.08 1.85 3.13
C ARG A 146 -45.20 1.88 2.08
N LYS A 147 -44.87 1.99 0.80
CA LYS A 147 -45.85 2.01 -0.32
C LYS A 147 -46.62 0.69 -0.43
N THR A 148 -45.96 -0.45 -0.25
CA THR A 148 -46.62 -1.77 -0.27
C THR A 148 -47.52 -2.01 0.94
N VAL A 149 -47.12 -1.58 2.14
CA VAL A 149 -47.98 -1.62 3.35
C VAL A 149 -49.21 -0.72 3.17
N ALA A 150 -49.04 0.51 2.67
CA ALA A 150 -50.15 1.41 2.37
C ALA A 150 -51.11 0.81 1.31
N GLY A 151 -50.58 0.20 0.25
CA GLY A 151 -51.36 -0.50 -0.76
C GLY A 151 -52.12 -1.72 -0.19
N ARG A 152 -51.50 -2.51 0.70
CA ARG A 152 -52.14 -3.62 1.41
C ARG A 152 -53.24 -3.14 2.37
N ALA A 153 -53.00 -2.07 3.12
CA ALA A 153 -53.98 -1.48 4.03
C ALA A 153 -55.18 -0.87 3.29
N TRP A 154 -54.95 -0.24 2.13
CA TRP A 154 -55.99 0.23 1.23
C TRP A 154 -56.84 -0.94 0.72
N LYS A 155 -56.22 -2.01 0.21
CA LYS A 155 -56.90 -3.26 -0.21
C LYS A 155 -57.74 -3.92 0.89
N LEU A 156 -57.23 -3.94 2.13
CA LEU A 156 -57.95 -4.49 3.28
C LEU A 156 -59.15 -3.61 3.70
N ARG A 157 -59.02 -2.29 3.56
CA ARG A 157 -60.09 -1.32 3.83
C ARG A 157 -61.19 -1.40 2.77
N GLU A 158 -60.82 -1.62 1.51
CA GLU A 158 -61.73 -1.90 0.40
C GLU A 158 -62.49 -3.22 0.59
N ALA A 159 -61.80 -4.30 0.97
CA ALA A 159 -62.41 -5.59 1.28
C ALA A 159 -63.35 -5.55 2.50
N ARG A 160 -63.07 -4.69 3.49
CA ARG A 160 -64.00 -4.44 4.61
C ARG A 160 -65.25 -3.67 4.17
N GLN A 161 -65.11 -2.71 3.25
CA GLN A 161 -66.26 -1.99 2.69
C GLN A 161 -67.13 -2.88 1.80
N SER A 162 -66.57 -3.85 1.07
CA SER A 162 -67.37 -4.81 0.31
C SER A 162 -68.11 -5.82 1.20
N ILE A 163 -67.56 -6.16 2.38
CA ILE A 163 -68.25 -7.00 3.39
C ILE A 163 -69.38 -6.22 4.10
N VAL A 164 -69.19 -4.92 4.38
CA VAL A 164 -70.20 -4.06 5.02
C VAL A 164 -71.25 -3.53 4.02
N GLY A 165 -70.86 -3.36 2.74
CA GLY A 165 -71.75 -2.94 1.64
C GLY A 165 -72.65 -4.04 1.08
N GLY A 166 -72.51 -5.28 1.55
CA GLY A 166 -73.39 -6.40 1.19
C GLY A 166 -74.73 -6.44 1.92
N ILE A 167 -75.05 -5.46 2.80
CA ILE A 167 -76.24 -5.48 3.67
C ILE A 167 -77.29 -4.41 3.33
N PHE A 168 -77.02 -3.41 2.48
CA PHE A 168 -78.04 -2.40 2.15
C PHE A 168 -77.96 -1.91 0.69
N GLY A 169 -79.00 -2.20 -0.09
CA GLY A 169 -79.41 -1.34 -1.21
C GLY A 169 -79.49 -1.99 -2.59
N SER A 170 -80.57 -2.72 -2.88
CA SER A 170 -81.15 -2.77 -4.23
C SER A 170 -82.52 -2.10 -4.23
N SER A 171 -82.59 -0.85 -4.65
CA SER A 171 -83.83 -0.26 -5.18
C SER A 171 -83.45 0.90 -6.09
N GLY A 172 -83.64 0.70 -7.39
CA GLY A 172 -83.38 1.71 -8.40
C GLY A 172 -84.40 2.84 -8.40
N SER A 173 -84.04 3.93 -9.05
CA SER A 173 -84.99 4.82 -9.70
C SER A 173 -84.27 5.65 -10.76
N SER A 174 -84.77 5.49 -11.99
CA SER A 174 -84.56 6.34 -13.16
C SER A 174 -84.84 7.80 -12.87
N THR A 175 -84.03 8.73 -13.38
CA THR A 175 -84.53 10.08 -13.75
C THR A 175 -83.71 10.65 -14.91
N SER A 176 -84.49 11.23 -15.81
CA SER A 176 -84.26 11.87 -17.10
C SER A 176 -83.14 12.92 -17.21
N GLN A 177 -82.54 12.94 -18.41
CA GLN A 177 -81.80 14.07 -19.00
C GLN A 177 -82.74 15.25 -19.31
N PRO A 178 -82.28 16.52 -19.24
CA PRO A 178 -82.94 17.62 -19.93
C PRO A 178 -82.14 18.08 -21.15
N THR A 179 -82.86 18.28 -22.26
CA THR A 179 -82.41 18.95 -23.47
C THR A 179 -83.04 20.35 -23.57
N ALA A 180 -82.23 21.26 -24.12
CA ALA A 180 -82.58 22.39 -24.98
C ALA A 180 -82.94 23.76 -24.38
N SER A 181 -82.23 24.74 -24.97
CA SER A 181 -82.56 26.14 -25.25
C SER A 181 -82.33 27.18 -24.16
#